data_AF-A0A8U0AA56-F1
#
_entry.id   AF-A0A8U0AA56-F1
#
_cell.length_a   1.000
_cell.length_b   1.000
_cell.length_c   1.000
_cell.angle_alpha   90.00
_cell.angle_beta   90.00
_cell.angle_gamma   90.00
#
_symmetry.space_group_name_H-M   'P 1'
#
loop_
_entity.id
_entity.type
_entity.pdbx_description
1 polymer ?
#
loop_
_entity_poly.entity_id
_entity_poly.type
_entity_poly.pdbx_seq_one_letter_code
_entity_poly.pdbx_strand_id
1 'polypeptide(L)'
;MGTNDPTDESGREALSPATLTKRIGNASIGDELLFNDHDEPLEIVDTDRYSVTVVDSRGNRYTISQNLQSGEWNVHQRLWWMQVRASE
;
A
#
# COMPACT_ATOMS: atom_id res chain seq x y z
N MET A 1 8.46 -40.73 -3.85
CA MET A 1 7.63 -40.09 -2.81
C MET A 1 7.67 -38.61 -3.07
N GLY A 2 6.73 -38.13 -3.87
CA GLY A 2 6.48 -36.71 -4.06
C GLY A 2 5.20 -36.38 -3.31
N THR A 3 5.23 -35.27 -2.57
CA THR A 3 4.12 -34.38 -2.21
C THR A 3 4.50 -33.65 -0.94
N ASN A 4 4.68 -32.32 -1.05
CA ASN A 4 4.07 -31.29 -0.21
C ASN A 4 4.76 -29.96 -0.56
N ASP A 5 4.48 -29.44 -1.75
CA ASP A 5 4.64 -28.01 -2.03
C ASP A 5 3.45 -27.31 -1.37
N PRO A 6 3.63 -26.60 -0.25
CA PRO A 6 2.56 -25.83 0.31
C PRO A 6 2.44 -24.55 -0.53
N THR A 7 1.33 -24.49 -1.26
CA THR A 7 0.63 -23.26 -1.65
C THR A 7 1.37 -22.30 -2.57
N ASP A 8 0.97 -22.39 -3.83
CA ASP A 8 0.87 -21.30 -4.80
C ASP A 8 0.38 -19.99 -4.13
N GLU A 9 1.32 -19.15 -3.70
CA GLU A 9 1.11 -17.72 -3.43
C GLU A 9 2.29 -17.05 -4.14
N SER A 10 2.09 -16.61 -5.39
CA SER A 10 3.04 -15.85 -6.23
C SER A 10 4.30 -15.43 -5.45
N GLY A 11 5.47 -16.05 -5.68
CA GLY A 11 6.71 -15.92 -4.88
C GLY A 11 7.32 -14.50 -4.77
N ARG A 12 6.49 -13.53 -4.42
CA ARG A 12 6.73 -12.10 -4.29
C ARG A 12 6.89 -11.82 -2.80
N GLU A 13 8.06 -11.35 -2.42
CA GLU A 13 8.34 -10.97 -1.05
C GLU A 13 7.47 -9.75 -0.66
N ALA A 14 6.95 -9.75 0.57
CA ALA A 14 6.20 -8.61 1.08
C ALA A 14 7.13 -7.39 1.20
N LEU A 15 6.60 -6.20 0.92
CA LEU A 15 7.33 -4.96 1.12
C LEU A 15 7.68 -4.81 2.60
N SER A 16 8.94 -4.51 2.87
CA SER A 16 9.36 -4.24 4.23
C SER A 16 8.64 -3.00 4.78
N PRO A 17 8.34 -2.95 6.08
CA PRO A 17 7.75 -1.78 6.72
C PRO A 17 8.52 -0.48 6.45
N ALA A 18 9.85 -0.53 6.45
CA ALA A 18 10.70 0.62 6.15
C ALA A 18 10.50 1.12 4.70
N THR A 19 10.31 0.21 3.75
CA THR A 19 10.00 0.55 2.36
C THR A 19 8.63 1.22 2.25
N LEU A 20 7.62 0.72 2.96
CA LEU A 20 6.29 1.33 3.00
C LEU A 20 6.36 2.74 3.60
N THR A 21 7.02 2.92 4.75
CA THR A 21 7.21 4.22 5.39
C THR A 21 7.86 5.23 4.44
N LYS A 22 8.92 4.83 3.74
CA LYS A 22 9.62 5.73 2.81
C LYS A 22 8.75 6.11 1.61
N ARG A 23 7.94 5.19 1.08
CA ARG A 23 7.09 5.46 -0.08
C ARG A 23 5.88 6.32 0.30
N ILE A 24 5.21 5.99 1.40
CA ILE A 24 4.03 6.72 1.88
C ILE A 24 4.40 8.07 2.49
N GLY A 25 5.51 8.15 3.24
CA GLY A 25 5.94 9.40 3.88
C GLY A 25 6.40 10.51 2.93
N ASN A 26 6.58 10.21 1.65
CA ASN A 26 6.86 11.19 0.60
C ASN A 26 5.62 11.51 -0.25
N ALA A 27 4.48 10.86 0.03
CA ALA A 27 3.27 11.03 -0.76
C ALA A 27 2.56 12.33 -0.37
N SER A 28 2.02 13.02 -1.37
CA SER A 28 1.31 14.29 -1.23
C SER A 28 -0.14 14.16 -1.68
N ILE A 29 -0.99 15.08 -1.22
CA ILE A 29 -2.36 15.21 -1.74
C ILE A 29 -2.29 15.48 -3.25
N GLY A 30 -3.10 14.76 -4.02
CA GLY A 30 -3.11 14.77 -5.48
C GLY A 30 -2.30 13.63 -6.11
N ASP A 31 -1.33 13.05 -5.39
CA ASP A 31 -0.57 11.90 -5.91
C ASP A 31 -1.49 10.68 -6.09
N GLU A 32 -1.10 9.81 -7.03
CA GLU A 32 -1.76 8.53 -7.24
C GLU A 32 -0.97 7.38 -6.58
N LEU A 33 -1.70 6.50 -5.91
CA LEU A 33 -1.20 5.32 -5.23
C LEU A 33 -1.69 4.06 -5.96
N LEU A 34 -0.76 3.27 -6.49
CA LEU A 34 -1.04 1.94 -7.01
C LEU A 34 -0.38 0.90 -6.09
N PHE A 35 -1.05 -0.21 -5.85
CA PHE A 35 -0.48 -1.32 -5.08
C PHE A 35 -0.99 -2.68 -5.54
N ASN A 36 -0.19 -3.71 -5.27
CA ASN A 36 -0.47 -5.11 -5.60
C ASN A 36 -1.05 -5.28 -7.01
N ASP A 37 -2.18 -5.97 -7.11
CA ASP A 37 -2.93 -6.20 -8.34
C ASP A 37 -4.17 -5.29 -8.43
N HIS A 38 -4.14 -4.11 -7.78
CA HIS A 38 -5.24 -3.14 -7.90
C HIS A 38 -5.22 -2.55 -9.31
N ASP A 39 -6.29 -2.78 -10.08
CA ASP A 39 -6.37 -2.42 -11.51
C ASP A 39 -6.36 -0.91 -11.75
N GLU A 40 -6.83 -0.12 -10.78
CA GLU A 40 -6.95 1.32 -10.88
C GLU A 40 -6.14 2.05 -9.80
N PRO A 41 -5.52 3.20 -10.14
CA PRO A 41 -4.87 4.05 -9.15
C PRO A 41 -5.88 4.62 -8.16
N LEU A 42 -5.42 4.82 -6.93
CA LEU A 42 -6.16 5.53 -5.89
C LEU A 42 -5.58 6.92 -5.71
N GLU A 43 -6.41 7.95 -5.75
CA GLU A 43 -5.97 9.33 -5.53
C GLU A 43 -5.77 9.59 -4.04
N ILE A 44 -4.65 10.19 -3.66
CA ILE A 44 -4.41 10.65 -2.29
C ILE A 44 -5.17 11.95 -2.06
N VAL A 45 -6.17 11.89 -1.18
CA VAL A 45 -7.03 13.04 -0.87
C VAL A 45 -6.73 13.65 0.50
N ASP A 46 -5.98 12.94 1.35
CA ASP A 46 -5.55 13.44 2.66
C ASP A 46 -4.27 12.75 3.13
N THR A 47 -3.42 13.51 3.81
CA THR A 47 -2.14 13.03 4.37
C THR A 47 -1.99 13.53 5.80
N ASP A 48 -1.82 12.61 6.73
CA ASP A 48 -1.44 12.87 8.12
C ASP A 48 -0.04 12.27 8.37
N ARG A 49 0.56 12.62 9.51
CA ARG A 49 1.82 12.08 9.99
C ARG A 49 1.83 10.55 10.06
N TYR A 50 0.68 9.94 10.33
CA TYR A 50 0.57 8.47 10.54
C TYR A 50 -0.49 7.80 9.67
N SER A 51 -1.13 8.53 8.76
CA SER A 51 -2.13 7.95 7.86
C SER A 51 -2.19 8.67 6.53
N VAL A 52 -2.60 7.94 5.50
CA VAL A 52 -2.92 8.49 4.19
C VAL A 52 -4.32 8.00 3.81
N THR A 53 -5.18 8.93 3.38
CA THR A 53 -6.50 8.59 2.86
C THR A 53 -6.48 8.67 1.35
N VAL A 54 -6.95 7.60 0.72
CA VAL A 54 -7.01 7.46 -0.73
C VAL A 54 -8.43 7.20 -1.20
N VAL A 55 -8.72 7.58 -2.44
CA VAL A 55 -10.04 7.44 -3.08
C VAL A 55 -9.90 6.66 -4.38
N ASP A 56 -10.78 5.69 -4.62
CA ASP A 56 -10.87 5.02 -5.93
C ASP A 56 -11.69 5.83 -6.95
N SER A 57 -11.69 5.41 -8.22
CA SER A 57 -12.46 6.04 -9.29
C SER A 57 -13.98 6.06 -9.05
N ARG A 58 -14.48 5.23 -8.13
CA ARG A 58 -15.89 5.11 -7.76
C ARG A 58 -16.23 6.00 -6.55
N GLY A 59 -15.25 6.69 -5.98
CA GLY A 59 -15.41 7.55 -4.81
C GLY A 59 -15.33 6.82 -3.46
N ASN A 60 -14.95 5.55 -3.43
CA ASN A 60 -14.75 4.82 -2.18
C ASN A 60 -13.47 5.29 -1.50
N ARG A 61 -13.56 5.58 -0.19
CA ARG A 61 -12.44 6.04 0.62
C ARG A 61 -11.79 4.88 1.38
N TYR A 62 -10.47 4.86 1.36
CA TYR A 62 -9.65 3.91 2.09
C TYR A 62 -8.62 4.68 2.91
N THR A 63 -8.40 4.27 4.15
CA THR A 63 -7.36 4.84 5.00
C THR A 63 -6.27 3.81 5.21
N ILE A 64 -5.04 4.18 4.87
CA ILE A 64 -3.83 3.44 5.16
C ILE A 64 -3.21 4.08 6.40
N SER A 65 -2.94 3.31 7.46
CA SER A 65 -2.43 3.84 8.71
C SER A 65 -1.20 3.09 9.23
N GLN A 66 -0.35 3.82 9.95
CA GLN A 66 0.78 3.25 10.64
C GLN A 66 0.32 2.62 11.96
N ASN A 67 0.72 1.38 12.21
CA ASN A 67 0.62 0.79 13.53
C ASN A 67 1.68 1.46 14.44
N LEU A 68 1.21 2.24 15.41
CA LEU A 68 2.07 3.03 16.31
C LEU A 68 2.83 2.17 17.33
N GLN A 69 2.42 0.92 17.54
CA GLN A 69 3.07 0.01 18.48
C GLN A 69 4.27 -0.69 17.86
N SER A 70 4.21 -1.02 16.56
CA SER A 70 5.33 -1.60 15.81
C SER A 70 6.13 -0.58 14.99
N GLY A 71 5.57 0.61 14.73
CA GLY A 71 6.14 1.60 13.81
C GLY A 71 5.99 1.21 12.34
N GLU A 72 5.23 0.15 12.05
CA GLU A 72 5.07 -0.42 10.71
C GLU A 72 3.75 0.02 10.10
N TRP A 73 3.73 0.33 8.80
CA TRP A 73 2.48 0.58 8.09
C TRP A 73 1.69 -0.71 7.96
N ASN A 74 0.52 -0.74 8.59
CA ASN A 74 -0.34 -1.92 8.59
C ASN A 74 -1.47 -1.66 7.61
N VAL A 75 -1.30 -2.16 6.40
CA VAL A 75 -2.35 -2.13 5.39
C VAL A 75 -3.22 -3.35 5.63
N HIS A 76 -4.54 -3.23 5.52
CA HIS A 76 -5.50 -4.33 5.73
C HIS A 76 -5.26 -5.56 4.83
N GLN A 77 -4.31 -5.47 3.89
CA GLN A 77 -3.87 -6.53 3.01
C GLN A 77 -2.32 -6.58 2.93
N ARG A 78 -1.77 -7.76 2.66
CA ARG A 78 -0.34 -7.95 2.43
C ARG A 78 0.10 -7.22 1.17
N LEU A 79 1.01 -6.26 1.28
CA LEU A 79 1.56 -5.53 0.12
C LEU A 79 2.88 -6.15 -0.35
N TRP A 80 2.99 -6.52 -1.61
CA TRP A 80 4.27 -6.93 -2.26
C TRP A 80 4.74 -5.93 -3.32
N TRP A 81 3.85 -5.03 -3.79
CA TRP A 81 4.19 -3.96 -4.72
C TRP A 81 3.39 -2.69 -4.41
N MET A 82 4.03 -1.52 -4.60
CA MET A 82 3.41 -0.22 -4.39
C MET A 82 4.18 0.88 -5.13
N GLN A 83 3.48 1.80 -5.78
CA GLN A 83 4.06 2.96 -6.45
C GLN A 83 3.24 4.20 -6.10
N VAL A 84 3.93 5.28 -5.74
CA VAL A 84 3.36 6.63 -5.67
C VAL A 84 3.78 7.36 -6.95
N ARG A 85 2.81 7.95 -7.65
CA ARG A 85 3.03 8.75 -8.85
C ARG A 85 2.60 10.18 -8.55
N ALA A 86 3.45 11.14 -8.86
CA ALA A 86 3.04 12.53 -8.83
C ALA A 86 2.00 12.76 -9.93
N SER A 87 0.88 13.39 -9.59
CA SER A 87 -0.04 13.94 -10.58
C SER A 87 0.67 15.09 -11.30
N GLU A 88 0.87 14.99 -12.62
CA GLU A 88 1.42 16.07 -13.46
C GLU A 88 0.49 17.30 -13.54
#